data_AF-A0A3R6EY92-F1
#
_entry.id   AF-A0A3R6EY92-F1
#
_cell.length_a   1.000
_cell.length_b   1.000
_cell.length_c   1.000
_cell.angle_alpha   90.00
_cell.angle_beta   90.00
_cell.angle_gamma   90.00
#
_symmetry.space_group_name_H-M   'P 1'
#
loop_
_entity.id
_entity.type
_entity.pdbx_description
1 polymer ?
#
loop_
_entity_poly.entity_id
_entity_poly.type
_entity_poly.pdbx_seq_one_letter_code
_entity_poly.pdbx_strand_id
1 'polypeptide(L)'
;MTGQEQRIKISELPTSVSFSGLWTLGYQIVDGKKTSVKVSLDEIEKAYEDAVAAASAAGKAAINALSAAARADSAAGKAEGINVAISEAESKRIEAETARKEAETERARIENLRQETEKLREANEIQRIADENTRISKENERHAAESLRIEEESKRSTAEAARSEAEQARFTEETKRADNEAKRVASETLRNQSETKRQEAETLRNQAEQGRIAQETDRDTAEQERISKEKERVQTEQERISAETIRAEKEKARIIEEQLRETSESTRQANETTRQAQEEQREQMTAQVILDAEQATGKANTAADRANRAAEAAEGVISGLQPDWNVTDPVNKNYIKNKPEIPTLEAIPDEKTLSYVNTDGTTINFRIGDEVRVTEDGEYVFYRLYDLAGGKASWQESGSGIALPGNVYLTGANYYNESVRTIKQGYLSNE
;
A
#
# COMPACT_ATOMS: atom_id res chain seq x y z
N MET A 1 -35.49 204.98 162.62
CA MET A 1 -34.64 203.87 163.12
C MET A 1 -35.27 202.58 162.61
N THR A 2 -34.79 202.07 161.46
CA THR A 2 -33.82 200.96 161.38
C THR A 2 -34.48 199.64 161.81
N GLY A 3 -35.01 198.91 160.83
CA GLY A 3 -36.01 197.86 161.02
C GLY A 3 -35.48 196.48 161.40
N GLN A 4 -36.43 195.58 161.69
CA GLN A 4 -36.20 194.20 162.11
C GLN A 4 -36.21 193.25 160.91
N GLU A 5 -35.31 192.26 160.88
CA GLU A 5 -35.49 191.05 160.07
C GLU A 5 -36.08 189.94 160.95
N GLN A 6 -37.28 189.46 160.60
CA GLN A 6 -37.89 188.32 161.27
C GLN A 6 -37.30 187.00 160.73
N ARG A 7 -36.84 186.13 161.64
CA ARG A 7 -36.42 184.76 161.30
C ARG A 7 -37.62 183.84 161.15
N ILE A 8 -38.14 183.73 159.94
CA ILE A 8 -39.12 182.69 159.56
C ILE A 8 -38.42 181.31 159.63
N LYS A 9 -39.08 180.26 160.13
CA LYS A 9 -38.51 178.91 160.07
C LYS A 9 -38.69 178.33 158.66
N ILE A 10 -37.72 177.54 158.20
CA ILE A 10 -37.79 176.88 156.88
C ILE A 10 -39.06 176.03 156.71
N SER A 11 -39.60 175.47 157.80
CA SER A 11 -40.86 174.72 157.84
C SER A 11 -42.14 175.54 157.57
N GLU A 12 -42.04 176.88 157.53
CA GLU A 12 -43.18 177.80 157.39
C GLU A 12 -43.18 178.51 156.01
N LEU A 13 -42.24 178.16 155.13
CA LEU A 13 -42.17 178.69 153.76
C LEU A 13 -43.03 177.84 152.81
N PRO A 14 -43.77 178.46 151.86
CA PRO A 14 -44.55 177.72 150.87
C PRO A 14 -43.65 176.90 149.95
N THR A 15 -44.01 175.64 149.72
CA THR A 15 -43.30 174.74 148.81
C THR A 15 -43.37 175.25 147.37
N SER A 16 -42.22 175.61 146.78
CA SER A 16 -42.15 175.95 145.36
C SER A 16 -42.54 174.75 144.50
N VAL A 17 -43.38 174.98 143.49
CA VAL A 17 -43.89 173.95 142.57
C VAL A 17 -43.23 174.00 141.18
N SER A 18 -42.30 174.94 140.95
CA SER A 18 -41.50 175.01 139.72
C SER A 18 -40.17 175.74 139.95
N PHE A 19 -39.13 175.28 139.26
CA PHE A 19 -37.76 175.83 139.31
C PHE A 19 -37.15 175.82 137.90
N SER A 20 -37.59 176.75 137.05
CA SER A 20 -36.99 176.97 135.72
C SER A 20 -35.89 178.04 135.78
N GLY A 21 -34.86 177.92 134.95
CA GLY A 21 -33.76 178.87 134.88
C GLY A 21 -32.67 178.67 135.94
N LEU A 22 -31.79 179.68 136.07
CA LEU A 22 -30.51 179.56 136.80
C LEU A 22 -30.59 180.12 138.23
N TRP A 23 -30.87 179.25 139.20
CA TRP A 23 -31.09 179.61 140.61
C TRP A 23 -29.79 179.61 141.41
N THR A 24 -29.64 180.56 142.34
CA THR A 24 -28.49 180.63 143.26
C THR A 24 -28.81 179.91 144.57
N LEU A 25 -28.22 178.74 144.78
CA LEU A 25 -28.44 177.93 145.99
C LEU A 25 -27.78 178.55 147.24
N GLY A 26 -26.73 179.32 147.03
CA GLY A 26 -26.02 180.06 148.06
C GLY A 26 -24.92 180.93 147.46
N TYR A 27 -24.40 181.88 148.24
CA TYR A 27 -23.21 182.65 147.86
C TYR A 27 -22.19 182.67 148.99
N GLN A 28 -20.92 182.69 148.60
CA GLN A 28 -19.79 182.96 149.48
C GLN A 28 -19.08 184.20 148.94
N ILE A 29 -18.39 184.93 149.82
CA ILE A 29 -17.46 185.98 149.40
C ILE A 29 -16.06 185.38 149.47
N VAL A 30 -15.39 185.31 148.32
CA VAL A 30 -13.98 184.94 148.19
C VAL A 30 -13.27 186.12 147.55
N ASP A 31 -12.22 186.62 148.19
CA ASP A 31 -11.44 187.80 147.78
C ASP A 31 -12.29 189.01 147.35
N GLY A 32 -13.30 189.32 148.18
CA GLY A 32 -14.23 190.43 147.98
C GLY A 32 -15.26 190.23 146.87
N LYS A 33 -15.19 189.14 146.08
CA LYS A 33 -16.13 188.83 145.00
C LYS A 33 -17.20 187.85 145.48
N LYS A 34 -18.46 188.13 145.13
CA LYS A 34 -19.64 187.35 145.50
C LYS A 34 -19.81 186.14 144.58
N THR A 35 -19.01 185.10 144.79
CA THR A 35 -19.14 183.81 144.12
C THR A 35 -20.44 183.12 144.52
N SER A 36 -21.23 182.70 143.54
CA SER A 36 -22.55 182.07 143.73
C SER A 36 -22.52 180.63 143.24
N VAL A 37 -22.97 179.69 144.07
CA VAL A 37 -23.29 178.33 143.60
C VAL A 37 -24.62 178.43 142.86
N LYS A 38 -24.56 178.25 141.54
CA LYS A 38 -25.72 178.29 140.67
C LYS A 38 -26.09 176.88 140.22
N VAL A 39 -27.38 176.61 140.18
CA VAL A 39 -27.97 175.37 139.65
C VAL A 39 -29.06 175.76 138.66
N SER A 40 -29.03 175.15 137.48
CA SER A 40 -30.18 175.08 136.57
C SER A 40 -30.63 173.62 136.55
N LEU A 41 -31.92 173.39 136.78
CA LEU A 41 -32.51 172.07 136.54
C LEU A 41 -32.48 171.75 135.04
N ASP A 42 -32.77 172.74 134.19
CA ASP A 42 -32.70 172.64 132.73
C ASP A 42 -31.33 172.13 132.21
N GLU A 43 -30.21 172.59 132.81
CA GLU A 43 -28.86 172.12 132.45
C GLU A 43 -28.54 170.71 132.97
N ILE A 44 -29.07 170.33 134.14
CA ILE A 44 -28.90 169.00 134.74
C ILE A 44 -29.76 167.96 134.01
N GLU A 45 -31.00 168.33 133.68
CA GLU A 45 -31.95 167.54 132.89
C GLU A 45 -31.34 167.25 131.51
N LYS A 46 -30.85 168.29 130.80
CA LYS A 46 -30.16 168.08 129.52
C LYS A 46 -28.92 167.19 129.66
N ALA A 47 -28.09 167.38 130.67
CA ALA A 47 -26.90 166.53 130.88
C ALA A 47 -27.27 165.06 131.15
N TYR A 48 -28.42 164.82 131.80
CA TYR A 48 -28.98 163.49 131.98
C TYR A 48 -29.58 162.94 130.66
N GLU A 49 -30.30 163.74 129.88
CA GLU A 49 -30.79 163.37 128.55
C GLU A 49 -29.65 162.99 127.59
N ASP A 50 -28.60 163.81 127.51
CA ASP A 50 -27.40 163.55 126.70
C ASP A 50 -26.69 162.26 127.15
N ALA A 51 -26.61 161.99 128.47
CA ALA A 51 -26.05 160.75 129.01
C ALA A 51 -26.92 159.52 128.72
N VAL A 52 -28.24 159.64 128.83
CA VAL A 52 -29.20 158.57 128.48
C VAL A 52 -29.20 158.32 126.96
N ALA A 53 -29.10 159.36 126.14
CA ALA A 53 -28.96 159.25 124.69
C ALA A 53 -27.64 158.57 124.30
N ALA A 54 -26.53 158.91 124.96
CA ALA A 54 -25.24 158.26 124.76
C ALA A 54 -25.27 156.78 125.19
N ALA A 55 -25.86 156.45 126.34
CA ALA A 55 -26.04 155.08 126.80
C ALA A 55 -26.95 154.26 125.86
N SER A 56 -28.03 154.86 125.37
CA SER A 56 -28.94 154.27 124.37
C SER A 56 -28.23 154.04 123.04
N ALA A 57 -27.44 155.00 122.57
CA ALA A 57 -26.62 154.87 121.36
C ALA A 57 -25.55 153.78 121.51
N ALA A 58 -24.88 153.70 122.66
CA ALA A 58 -23.91 152.64 122.96
C ALA A 58 -24.57 151.26 123.02
N GLY A 59 -25.74 151.14 123.66
CA GLY A 59 -26.54 149.91 123.66
C GLY A 59 -26.96 149.49 122.25
N LYS A 60 -27.42 150.43 121.42
CA LYS A 60 -27.76 150.20 120.00
C LYS A 60 -26.54 149.80 119.18
N ALA A 61 -25.37 150.39 119.43
CA ALA A 61 -24.11 150.00 118.79
C ALA A 61 -23.67 148.58 119.20
N ALA A 62 -23.78 148.23 120.47
CA ALA A 62 -23.50 146.88 120.97
C ALA A 62 -24.46 145.83 120.36
N ILE A 63 -25.76 146.12 120.30
CA ILE A 63 -26.76 145.25 119.64
C ILE A 63 -26.44 145.07 118.15
N ASN A 64 -26.04 146.15 117.46
CA ASN A 64 -25.64 146.08 116.05
C ASN A 64 -24.36 145.24 115.86
N ALA A 65 -23.36 145.38 116.74
CA ALA A 65 -22.13 144.60 116.70
C ALA A 65 -22.38 143.11 116.99
N LEU A 66 -23.21 142.79 117.99
CA LEU A 66 -23.62 141.42 118.30
C LEU A 66 -24.41 140.78 117.14
N SER A 67 -25.28 141.58 116.49
CA SER A 67 -26.01 141.17 115.28
C SER A 67 -25.10 140.98 114.07
N ALA A 68 -24.00 141.72 113.97
CA ALA A 68 -22.99 141.55 112.92
C ALA A 68 -22.13 140.30 113.16
N ALA A 69 -21.72 140.04 114.41
CA ALA A 69 -21.03 138.81 114.80
C ALA A 69 -21.88 137.57 114.49
N ALA A 70 -23.13 137.50 114.97
CA ALA A 70 -24.03 136.38 114.69
C ALA A 70 -24.30 136.15 113.19
N ARG A 71 -24.25 137.21 112.36
CA ARG A 71 -24.30 137.10 110.89
C ARG A 71 -23.00 136.55 110.30
N ALA A 72 -21.84 136.97 110.83
CA ALA A 72 -20.54 136.45 110.43
C ALA A 72 -20.40 134.96 110.80
N ASP A 73 -20.79 134.55 112.00
CA ASP A 73 -20.80 133.16 112.45
C ASP A 73 -21.73 132.30 111.57
N SER A 74 -22.94 132.79 111.27
CA SER A 74 -23.87 132.13 110.35
C SER A 74 -23.34 132.04 108.91
N ALA A 75 -22.55 133.02 108.45
CA ALA A 75 -21.89 132.99 107.15
C ALA A 75 -20.70 132.01 107.14
N ALA A 76 -19.92 131.96 108.23
CA ALA A 76 -18.80 131.04 108.40
C ALA A 76 -19.26 129.58 108.39
N GLY A 77 -20.28 129.23 109.20
CA GLY A 77 -20.84 127.88 109.20
C GLY A 77 -21.48 127.46 107.86
N LYS A 78 -22.01 128.42 107.09
CA LYS A 78 -22.45 128.17 105.70
C LYS A 78 -21.27 127.93 104.75
N ALA A 79 -20.20 128.71 104.85
CA ALA A 79 -19.00 128.54 104.04
C ALA A 79 -18.30 127.20 104.36
N GLU A 80 -18.24 126.80 105.63
CA GLU A 80 -17.75 125.51 106.07
C GLU A 80 -18.60 124.36 105.50
N GLY A 81 -19.93 124.42 105.63
CA GLY A 81 -20.84 123.43 105.03
C GLY A 81 -20.74 123.34 103.51
N ILE A 82 -20.51 124.47 102.82
CA ILE A 82 -20.24 124.51 101.37
C ILE A 82 -18.90 123.84 101.05
N ASN A 83 -17.83 124.11 101.81
CA ASN A 83 -16.53 123.49 101.61
C ASN A 83 -16.55 121.96 101.84
N VAL A 84 -17.31 121.49 102.84
CA VAL A 84 -17.55 120.05 103.06
C VAL A 84 -18.28 119.44 101.86
N ALA A 85 -19.36 120.07 101.38
CA ALA A 85 -20.10 119.60 100.22
C ALA A 85 -19.27 119.58 98.92
N ILE A 86 -18.36 120.56 98.74
CA ILE A 86 -17.40 120.59 97.62
C ILE A 86 -16.39 119.44 97.75
N SER A 87 -15.85 119.20 98.95
CA SER A 87 -14.92 118.09 99.20
C SER A 87 -15.56 116.73 98.91
N GLU A 88 -16.80 116.51 99.39
CA GLU A 88 -17.56 115.29 99.07
C GLU A 88 -17.85 115.13 97.57
N ALA A 89 -18.20 116.22 96.87
CA ALA A 89 -18.45 116.20 95.44
C ALA A 89 -17.17 115.88 94.64
N GLU A 90 -16.03 116.42 95.06
CA GLU A 90 -14.74 116.15 94.46
C GLU A 90 -14.28 114.70 94.71
N SER A 91 -14.47 114.16 95.92
CA SER A 91 -14.25 112.73 96.19
C SER A 91 -15.07 111.83 95.26
N LYS A 92 -16.39 112.08 95.16
CA LYS A 92 -17.30 111.33 94.27
C LYS A 92 -16.91 111.48 92.79
N ARG A 93 -16.37 112.64 92.39
CA ARG A 93 -15.85 112.88 91.03
C ARG A 93 -14.56 112.08 90.76
N ILE A 94 -13.67 111.98 91.74
CA ILE A 94 -12.43 111.19 91.65
C ILE A 94 -12.74 109.69 91.59
N GLU A 95 -13.69 109.21 92.39
CA GLU A 95 -14.20 107.83 92.34
C GLU A 95 -14.79 107.51 90.96
N ALA A 96 -15.68 108.37 90.44
CA ALA A 96 -16.29 108.19 89.13
C ALA A 96 -15.28 108.22 87.97
N GLU A 97 -14.27 109.10 88.03
CA GLU A 97 -13.19 109.16 87.03
C GLU A 97 -12.24 107.96 87.12
N THR A 98 -12.09 107.35 88.30
CA THR A 98 -11.33 106.11 88.49
C THR A 98 -12.08 104.93 87.87
N ALA A 99 -13.35 104.75 88.22
CA ALA A 99 -14.21 103.72 87.63
C ALA A 99 -14.34 103.86 86.10
N ARG A 100 -14.35 105.10 85.57
CA ARG A 100 -14.34 105.36 84.12
C ARG A 100 -13.06 104.86 83.45
N LYS A 101 -11.89 105.05 84.07
CA LYS A 101 -10.60 104.56 83.56
C LYS A 101 -10.50 103.04 83.60
N GLU A 102 -11.00 102.42 84.67
CA GLU A 102 -11.06 100.96 84.79
C GLU A 102 -11.96 100.35 83.70
N ALA A 103 -13.17 100.89 83.51
CA ALA A 103 -14.08 100.46 82.45
C ALA A 103 -13.52 100.68 81.03
N GLU A 104 -12.73 101.74 80.80
CA GLU A 104 -12.06 101.97 79.51
C GLU A 104 -10.89 101.00 79.29
N THR A 105 -10.15 100.68 80.35
CA THR A 105 -9.06 99.68 80.32
C THR A 105 -9.61 98.29 79.98
N GLU A 106 -10.76 97.91 80.57
CA GLU A 106 -11.40 96.63 80.26
C GLU A 106 -12.03 96.61 78.86
N ARG A 107 -12.60 97.73 78.38
CA ARG A 107 -13.02 97.85 76.96
C ARG A 107 -11.85 97.62 75.99
N ALA A 108 -10.68 98.21 76.26
CA ALA A 108 -9.49 97.99 75.44
C ALA A 108 -8.99 96.54 75.51
N ARG A 109 -9.07 95.89 76.69
CA ARG A 109 -8.76 94.46 76.87
C ARG A 109 -9.67 93.56 76.03
N ILE A 110 -10.99 93.80 76.10
CA ILE A 110 -12.00 93.02 75.36
C ILE A 110 -11.82 93.19 73.84
N GLU A 111 -11.56 94.40 73.36
CA GLU A 111 -11.33 94.65 71.93
C GLU A 111 -10.05 93.96 71.41
N ASN A 112 -8.96 93.95 72.20
CA ASN A 112 -7.76 93.19 71.87
C ASN A 112 -8.05 91.67 71.76
N LEU A 113 -8.76 91.10 72.73
CA LEU A 113 -9.17 89.68 72.71
C LEU A 113 -10.07 89.36 71.51
N ARG A 114 -10.95 90.29 71.12
CA ARG A 114 -11.78 90.17 69.90
C ARG A 114 -10.92 90.15 68.64
N GLN A 115 -9.91 91.00 68.55
CA GLN A 115 -8.98 91.03 67.41
C GLN A 115 -8.08 89.78 67.33
N GLU A 116 -7.64 89.24 68.47
CA GLU A 116 -6.91 87.97 68.52
C GLU A 116 -7.78 86.79 68.08
N THR A 117 -9.04 86.75 68.53
CA THR A 117 -10.04 85.75 68.12
C THR A 117 -10.31 85.83 66.61
N GLU A 118 -10.44 87.04 66.05
CA GLU A 118 -10.68 87.24 64.63
C GLU A 118 -9.49 86.81 63.77
N LYS A 119 -8.25 87.13 64.17
CA LYS A 119 -7.02 86.65 63.50
C LYS A 119 -6.94 85.12 63.50
N LEU A 120 -7.35 84.46 64.59
CA LEU A 120 -7.41 83.00 64.67
C LEU A 120 -8.50 82.44 63.74
N ARG A 121 -9.66 83.11 63.63
CA ARG A 121 -10.72 82.76 62.68
C ARG A 121 -10.25 82.86 61.24
N GLU A 122 -9.53 83.93 60.89
CA GLU A 122 -8.93 84.13 59.56
C GLU A 122 -7.87 83.07 59.24
N ALA A 123 -6.97 82.77 60.18
CA ALA A 123 -5.95 81.73 60.00
C ALA A 123 -6.57 80.33 59.78
N ASN A 124 -7.60 79.98 60.57
CA ASN A 124 -8.32 78.72 60.41
C ASN A 124 -9.08 78.64 59.07
N GLU A 125 -9.63 79.75 58.58
CA GLU A 125 -10.30 79.80 57.27
C GLU A 125 -9.30 79.65 56.11
N ILE A 126 -8.12 80.27 56.21
CA ILE A 126 -7.02 80.08 55.24
C ILE A 126 -6.59 78.61 55.20
N GLN A 127 -6.42 77.96 56.36
CA GLN A 127 -6.09 76.53 56.41
C GLN A 127 -7.19 75.66 55.80
N ARG A 128 -8.46 75.92 56.12
CA ARG A 128 -9.62 75.21 55.55
C ARG A 128 -9.66 75.30 54.02
N ILE A 129 -9.32 76.45 53.45
CA ILE A 129 -9.23 76.67 52.01
C ILE A 129 -8.02 75.91 51.41
N ALA A 130 -6.88 75.87 52.09
CA ALA A 130 -5.70 75.11 51.64
C ALA A 130 -5.96 73.58 51.65
N ASP A 131 -6.62 73.07 52.68
CA ASP A 131 -7.01 71.66 52.81
C ASP A 131 -8.03 71.26 51.73
N GLU A 132 -9.04 72.11 51.47
CA GLU A 132 -10.05 71.86 50.44
C GLU A 132 -9.45 71.91 49.02
N ASN A 133 -8.55 72.85 48.72
CA ASN A 133 -7.81 72.87 47.46
C ASN A 133 -6.95 71.60 47.30
N THR A 134 -6.32 71.12 48.39
CA THR A 134 -5.56 69.86 48.40
C THR A 134 -6.46 68.65 48.17
N ARG A 135 -7.69 68.65 48.70
CA ARG A 135 -8.71 67.63 48.43
C ARG A 135 -9.13 67.63 46.97
N ILE A 136 -9.38 68.81 46.40
CA ILE A 136 -9.78 68.99 44.99
C ILE A 136 -8.70 68.48 44.02
N SER A 137 -7.40 68.75 44.29
CA SER A 137 -6.31 68.20 43.47
C SER A 137 -6.34 66.68 43.44
N LYS A 138 -6.41 66.04 44.61
CA LYS A 138 -6.47 64.57 44.75
C LYS A 138 -7.72 63.96 44.11
N GLU A 139 -8.86 64.65 44.18
CA GLU A 139 -10.09 64.24 43.51
C GLU A 139 -9.90 64.24 41.98
N ASN A 140 -9.32 65.31 41.43
CA ASN A 140 -9.00 65.44 40.00
C ASN A 140 -7.98 64.40 39.52
N GLU A 141 -6.91 64.16 40.29
CA GLU A 141 -5.91 63.12 40.04
C GLU A 141 -6.57 61.73 39.98
N ARG A 142 -7.47 61.43 40.93
CA ARG A 142 -8.23 60.17 40.95
C ARG A 142 -9.17 60.04 39.74
N HIS A 143 -9.84 61.13 39.33
CA HIS A 143 -10.69 61.14 38.14
C HIS A 143 -9.90 60.96 36.83
N ALA A 144 -8.70 61.54 36.72
CA ALA A 144 -7.81 61.33 35.59
C ALA A 144 -7.33 59.85 35.51
N ALA A 145 -6.90 59.30 36.65
CA ALA A 145 -6.47 57.90 36.74
C ALA A 145 -7.60 56.91 36.40
N GLU A 146 -8.82 57.16 36.88
CA GLU A 146 -10.00 56.34 36.57
C GLU A 146 -10.40 56.44 35.09
N SER A 147 -10.27 57.64 34.48
CA SER A 147 -10.53 57.82 33.04
C SER A 147 -9.57 57.00 32.18
N LEU A 148 -8.27 57.01 32.51
CA LEU A 148 -7.27 56.17 31.86
C LEU A 148 -7.54 54.67 32.07
N ARG A 149 -7.98 54.27 33.27
CA ARG A 149 -8.35 52.88 33.57
C ARG A 149 -9.52 52.40 32.71
N ILE A 150 -10.52 53.26 32.49
CA ILE A 150 -11.67 52.97 31.62
C ILE A 150 -11.23 52.86 30.15
N GLU A 151 -10.30 53.72 29.70
CA GLU A 151 -9.76 53.67 28.33
C GLU A 151 -8.99 52.36 28.08
N GLU A 152 -8.10 51.95 28.99
CA GLU A 152 -7.35 50.70 28.88
C GLU A 152 -8.23 49.45 28.99
N GLU A 153 -9.28 49.47 29.80
CA GLU A 153 -10.23 48.35 29.88
C GLU A 153 -11.10 48.25 28.61
N SER A 154 -11.42 49.37 27.97
CA SER A 154 -12.06 49.41 26.64
C SER A 154 -11.16 48.82 25.55
N LYS A 155 -9.86 49.15 25.55
CA LYS A 155 -8.85 48.54 24.67
C LYS A 155 -8.73 47.04 24.91
N ARG A 156 -8.67 46.59 26.18
CA ARG A 156 -8.63 45.18 26.57
C ARG A 156 -9.85 44.42 26.06
N SER A 157 -11.05 44.95 26.29
CA SER A 157 -12.31 44.36 25.83
C SER A 157 -12.35 44.21 24.30
N THR A 158 -11.92 45.24 23.57
CA THR A 158 -11.83 45.22 22.10
C THR A 158 -10.83 44.17 21.60
N ALA A 159 -9.67 44.04 22.26
CA ALA A 159 -8.65 43.06 21.90
C ALA A 159 -9.11 41.60 22.15
N GLU A 160 -9.79 41.32 23.26
CA GLU A 160 -10.29 39.98 23.57
C GLU A 160 -11.49 39.60 22.68
N ALA A 161 -12.32 40.57 22.27
CA ALA A 161 -13.35 40.36 21.24
C ALA A 161 -12.74 39.93 19.90
N ALA A 162 -11.76 40.68 19.38
CA ALA A 162 -11.05 40.34 18.14
C ALA A 162 -10.32 38.98 18.23
N ARG A 163 -9.80 38.63 19.40
CA ARG A 163 -9.20 37.31 19.68
C ARG A 163 -10.24 36.19 19.62
N SER A 164 -11.42 36.39 20.18
CA SER A 164 -12.53 35.44 20.13
C SER A 164 -13.00 35.18 18.69
N GLU A 165 -13.15 36.24 17.89
CA GLU A 165 -13.47 36.13 16.46
C GLU A 165 -12.39 35.35 15.68
N ALA A 166 -11.10 35.63 15.94
CA ALA A 166 -10.00 34.91 15.31
C ALA A 166 -9.97 33.42 15.69
N GLU A 167 -10.29 33.06 16.94
CA GLU A 167 -10.36 31.67 17.37
C GLU A 167 -11.57 30.94 16.75
N GLN A 168 -12.73 31.59 16.64
CA GLN A 168 -13.90 31.06 15.97
C GLN A 168 -13.67 30.86 14.46
N ALA A 169 -12.91 31.75 13.81
CA ALA A 169 -12.46 31.58 12.43
C ALA A 169 -11.48 30.40 12.30
N ARG A 170 -10.49 30.28 13.18
CA ARG A 170 -9.57 29.12 13.22
C ARG A 170 -10.31 27.80 13.37
N PHE A 171 -11.25 27.71 14.31
CA PHE A 171 -12.07 26.53 14.53
C PHE A 171 -12.84 26.12 13.27
N THR A 172 -13.44 27.10 12.58
CA THR A 172 -14.18 26.88 11.32
C THR A 172 -13.30 26.32 10.21
N GLU A 173 -12.07 26.84 10.04
CA GLU A 173 -11.11 26.30 9.08
C GLU A 173 -10.52 24.94 9.47
N GLU A 174 -10.47 24.62 10.78
CA GLU A 174 -10.09 23.29 11.27
C GLU A 174 -11.17 22.26 10.94
N THR A 175 -12.45 22.59 11.15
CA THR A 175 -13.59 21.73 10.74
C THR A 175 -13.55 21.45 9.23
N LYS A 176 -13.35 22.47 8.39
CA LYS A 176 -13.22 22.29 6.92
C LYS A 176 -12.05 21.39 6.54
N ARG A 177 -10.93 21.47 7.25
CA ARG A 177 -9.76 20.59 7.00
C ARG A 177 -10.03 19.15 7.42
N ALA A 178 -10.69 18.93 8.56
CA ALA A 178 -11.14 17.59 8.98
C ALA A 178 -12.13 16.96 7.97
N ASP A 179 -13.14 17.71 7.50
CA ASP A 179 -14.10 17.26 6.49
C ASP A 179 -13.43 16.86 5.17
N ASN A 180 -12.42 17.63 4.74
CA ASN A 180 -11.70 17.36 3.50
C ASN A 180 -10.74 16.17 3.64
N GLU A 181 -10.12 15.99 4.80
CA GLU A 181 -9.32 14.81 5.10
C GLU A 181 -10.19 13.53 5.16
N ALA A 182 -11.38 13.59 5.77
CA ALA A 182 -12.33 12.48 5.76
C ALA A 182 -12.74 12.07 4.33
N LYS A 183 -13.01 13.05 3.44
CA LYS A 183 -13.27 12.80 2.01
C LYS A 183 -12.07 12.19 1.30
N ARG A 184 -10.85 12.65 1.61
CA ARG A 184 -9.60 12.10 1.06
C ARG A 184 -9.40 10.63 1.45
N VAL A 185 -9.59 10.30 2.74
CA VAL A 185 -9.49 8.94 3.26
C VAL A 185 -10.56 8.02 2.65
N ALA A 186 -11.80 8.49 2.49
CA ALA A 186 -12.86 7.72 1.82
C ALA A 186 -12.53 7.44 0.34
N SER A 187 -12.04 8.45 -0.40
CA SER A 187 -11.61 8.30 -1.80
C SER A 187 -10.44 7.31 -1.93
N GLU A 188 -9.43 7.43 -1.06
CA GLU A 188 -8.28 6.52 -1.01
C GLU A 188 -8.68 5.08 -0.66
N THR A 189 -9.68 4.90 0.21
CA THR A 189 -10.25 3.59 0.53
C THR A 189 -10.90 2.94 -0.71
N LEU A 190 -11.69 3.71 -1.48
CA LEU A 190 -12.28 3.24 -2.74
C LEU A 190 -11.23 2.95 -3.82
N ARG A 191 -10.16 3.75 -3.88
CA ARG A 191 -9.01 3.53 -4.78
C ARG A 191 -8.35 2.19 -4.47
N ASN A 192 -8.07 1.92 -3.20
CA ASN A 192 -7.43 0.67 -2.77
C ASN A 192 -8.34 -0.55 -2.95
N GLN A 193 -9.65 -0.45 -2.71
CA GLN A 193 -10.60 -1.52 -3.06
C GLN A 193 -10.66 -1.82 -4.57
N SER A 194 -10.51 -0.79 -5.40
CA SER A 194 -10.48 -0.93 -6.86
C SER A 194 -9.16 -1.55 -7.35
N GLU A 195 -8.05 -1.19 -6.69
CA GLU A 195 -6.73 -1.78 -6.92
C GLU A 195 -6.71 -3.28 -6.62
N THR A 196 -7.23 -3.71 -5.46
CA THR A 196 -7.35 -5.13 -5.10
C THR A 196 -8.14 -5.91 -6.14
N LYS A 197 -9.32 -5.42 -6.56
CA LYS A 197 -10.14 -6.06 -7.61
C LYS A 197 -9.43 -6.15 -8.95
N ARG A 198 -8.58 -5.18 -9.31
CA ARG A 198 -7.75 -5.25 -10.52
C ARG A 198 -6.69 -6.35 -10.41
N GLN A 199 -6.05 -6.50 -9.25
CA GLN A 199 -5.04 -7.53 -8.99
C GLN A 199 -5.66 -8.95 -8.97
N GLU A 200 -6.85 -9.12 -8.40
CA GLU A 200 -7.65 -10.35 -8.47
C GLU A 200 -7.97 -10.71 -9.94
N ALA A 201 -8.46 -9.74 -10.72
CA ALA A 201 -8.80 -9.93 -12.13
C ALA A 201 -7.56 -10.15 -13.04
N GLU A 202 -6.38 -9.68 -12.66
CA GLU A 202 -5.10 -9.98 -13.33
C GLU A 202 -4.64 -11.40 -12.98
N THR A 203 -4.78 -11.81 -11.72
CA THR A 203 -4.44 -13.16 -11.24
C THR A 203 -5.29 -14.22 -11.97
N LEU A 204 -6.60 -14.01 -12.10
CA LEU A 204 -7.51 -14.89 -12.84
C LEU A 204 -7.17 -14.95 -14.34
N ARG A 205 -6.78 -13.82 -14.97
CA ARG A 205 -6.34 -13.81 -16.37
C ARG A 205 -5.04 -14.59 -16.58
N ASN A 206 -4.06 -14.43 -15.68
CA ASN A 206 -2.81 -15.21 -15.72
C ASN A 206 -3.07 -16.72 -15.55
N GLN A 207 -3.98 -17.11 -14.64
CA GLN A 207 -4.38 -18.52 -14.48
C GLN A 207 -5.07 -19.07 -15.75
N ALA A 208 -5.96 -18.31 -16.37
CA ALA A 208 -6.63 -18.70 -17.61
C ALA A 208 -5.63 -18.86 -18.77
N GLU A 209 -4.66 -17.96 -18.90
CA GLU A 209 -3.62 -18.02 -19.93
C GLU A 209 -2.66 -19.20 -19.74
N GLN A 210 -2.27 -19.52 -18.49
CA GLN A 210 -1.51 -20.74 -18.19
C GLN A 210 -2.31 -22.01 -18.56
N GLY A 211 -3.62 -22.03 -18.29
CA GLY A 211 -4.51 -23.11 -18.74
C GLY A 211 -4.58 -23.24 -20.26
N ARG A 212 -4.59 -22.11 -20.99
CA ARG A 212 -4.55 -22.08 -22.46
C ARG A 212 -3.22 -22.62 -23.00
N ILE A 213 -2.09 -22.25 -22.40
CA ILE A 213 -0.75 -22.73 -22.78
C ILE A 213 -0.63 -24.25 -22.57
N ALA A 214 -1.17 -24.80 -21.48
CA ALA A 214 -1.23 -26.24 -21.26
C ALA A 214 -2.06 -26.94 -22.37
N GLN A 215 -3.25 -26.44 -22.68
CA GLN A 215 -4.11 -26.96 -23.76
C GLN A 215 -3.52 -26.81 -25.18
N GLU A 216 -2.58 -25.88 -25.38
CA GLU A 216 -1.78 -25.79 -26.60
C GLU A 216 -0.74 -26.92 -26.64
N THR A 217 -0.01 -27.11 -25.53
CA THR A 217 1.05 -28.12 -25.38
C THR A 217 0.51 -29.55 -25.52
N ASP A 218 -0.66 -29.84 -24.93
CA ASP A 218 -1.34 -31.14 -25.06
C ASP A 218 -1.74 -31.43 -26.52
N ARG A 219 -2.19 -30.39 -27.24
CA ARG A 219 -2.64 -30.51 -28.64
C ARG A 219 -1.47 -30.70 -29.60
N ASP A 220 -0.39 -29.93 -29.42
CA ASP A 220 0.85 -30.10 -30.19
C ASP A 220 1.42 -31.52 -29.97
N THR A 221 1.39 -32.02 -28.73
CA THR A 221 1.80 -33.39 -28.40
C THR A 221 0.94 -34.43 -29.15
N ALA A 222 -0.38 -34.30 -29.09
CA ALA A 222 -1.30 -35.19 -29.80
C ALA A 222 -1.15 -35.13 -31.34
N GLU A 223 -0.81 -33.96 -31.89
CA GLU A 223 -0.55 -33.79 -33.32
C GLU A 223 0.80 -34.42 -33.73
N GLN A 224 1.85 -34.33 -32.90
CA GLN A 224 3.11 -35.07 -33.15
C GLN A 224 2.91 -36.59 -33.10
N GLU A 225 2.07 -37.11 -32.19
CA GLU A 225 1.66 -38.52 -32.22
C GLU A 225 0.93 -38.87 -33.52
N ARG A 226 -0.02 -38.03 -33.95
CA ARG A 226 -0.80 -38.25 -35.18
C ARG A 226 0.11 -38.26 -36.41
N ILE A 227 1.05 -37.32 -36.50
CA ILE A 227 2.07 -37.24 -37.56
C ILE A 227 2.98 -38.48 -37.55
N SER A 228 3.30 -39.03 -36.37
CA SER A 228 4.13 -40.24 -36.25
C SER A 228 3.39 -41.48 -36.75
N LYS A 229 2.14 -41.68 -36.31
CA LYS A 229 1.23 -42.75 -36.77
C LYS A 229 0.91 -42.64 -38.27
N GLU A 230 0.85 -41.42 -38.80
CA GLU A 230 0.71 -41.17 -40.24
C GLU A 230 1.94 -41.64 -41.03
N LYS A 231 3.17 -41.33 -40.57
CA LYS A 231 4.41 -41.81 -41.18
C LYS A 231 4.50 -43.34 -41.17
N GLU A 232 4.15 -43.98 -40.05
CA GLU A 232 4.08 -45.45 -39.95
C GLU A 232 3.12 -46.03 -40.98
N ARG A 233 1.89 -45.48 -41.10
CA ARG A 233 0.91 -45.95 -42.09
C ARG A 233 1.39 -45.76 -43.53
N VAL A 234 2.06 -44.65 -43.84
CA VAL A 234 2.67 -44.39 -45.17
C VAL A 234 3.79 -45.39 -45.46
N GLN A 235 4.64 -45.72 -44.48
CA GLN A 235 5.69 -46.73 -44.63
C GLN A 235 5.10 -48.12 -44.90
N THR A 236 4.12 -48.57 -44.12
CA THR A 236 3.44 -49.86 -44.34
C THR A 236 2.72 -49.92 -45.69
N GLU A 237 2.10 -48.82 -46.14
CA GLU A 237 1.47 -48.76 -47.46
C GLU A 237 2.51 -48.81 -48.60
N GLN A 238 3.67 -48.15 -48.42
CA GLN A 238 4.77 -48.22 -49.37
C GLN A 238 5.37 -49.64 -49.47
N GLU A 239 5.48 -50.35 -48.36
CA GLU A 239 5.87 -51.76 -48.31
C GLU A 239 4.83 -52.66 -49.01
N ARG A 240 3.53 -52.41 -48.78
CA ARG A 240 2.43 -53.11 -49.46
C ARG A 240 2.47 -52.91 -50.98
N ILE A 241 2.73 -51.69 -51.45
CA ILE A 241 2.88 -51.36 -52.87
C ILE A 241 4.08 -52.09 -53.48
N SER A 242 5.22 -52.16 -52.78
CA SER A 242 6.40 -52.90 -53.22
C SER A 242 6.12 -54.41 -53.30
N ALA A 243 5.44 -54.99 -52.31
CA ALA A 243 5.04 -56.40 -52.33
C ALA A 243 4.04 -56.72 -53.46
N GLU A 244 3.10 -55.82 -53.75
CA GLU A 244 2.16 -55.95 -54.86
C GLU A 244 2.87 -55.86 -56.23
N THR A 245 3.88 -54.99 -56.34
CA THR A 245 4.73 -54.88 -57.54
C THR A 245 5.45 -56.21 -57.81
N ILE A 246 6.10 -56.77 -56.78
CA ILE A 246 6.78 -58.08 -56.87
C ILE A 246 5.79 -59.21 -57.22
N ARG A 247 4.54 -59.16 -56.72
CA ARG A 247 3.50 -60.13 -57.10
C ARG A 247 3.13 -59.99 -58.57
N ALA A 248 2.93 -58.78 -59.06
CA ALA A 248 2.61 -58.52 -60.46
C ALA A 248 3.75 -58.90 -61.43
N GLU A 249 5.01 -58.77 -61.01
CA GLU A 249 6.18 -59.24 -61.75
C GLU A 249 6.24 -60.78 -61.81
N LYS A 250 6.01 -61.46 -60.68
CA LYS A 250 5.93 -62.93 -60.64
C LYS A 250 4.78 -63.47 -61.48
N GLU A 251 3.63 -62.81 -61.49
CA GLU A 251 2.49 -63.21 -62.32
C GLU A 251 2.78 -63.00 -63.82
N LYS A 252 3.46 -61.91 -64.20
CA LYS A 252 3.97 -61.75 -65.58
C LYS A 252 4.94 -62.87 -65.97
N ALA A 253 5.87 -63.24 -65.10
CA ALA A 253 6.80 -64.34 -65.35
C ALA A 253 6.06 -65.67 -65.53
N ARG A 254 5.08 -65.98 -64.66
CA ARG A 254 4.22 -67.17 -64.78
C ARG A 254 3.45 -67.21 -66.11
N ILE A 255 2.96 -66.06 -66.59
CA ILE A 255 2.28 -65.96 -67.89
C ILE A 255 3.26 -66.22 -69.06
N ILE A 256 4.51 -65.75 -68.97
CA ILE A 256 5.55 -66.02 -69.98
C ILE A 256 5.95 -67.51 -69.98
N GLU A 257 6.10 -68.12 -68.80
CA GLU A 257 6.36 -69.57 -68.67
C GLU A 257 5.21 -70.41 -69.26
N GLU A 258 3.96 -70.02 -69.03
CA GLU A 258 2.78 -70.66 -69.61
C GLU A 258 2.77 -70.52 -71.15
N GLN A 259 3.05 -69.33 -71.70
CA GLN A 259 3.17 -69.12 -73.15
C GLN A 259 4.32 -69.93 -73.78
N LEU A 260 5.43 -70.10 -73.07
CA LEU A 260 6.53 -70.99 -73.50
C LEU A 260 6.11 -72.46 -73.44
N ARG A 261 5.28 -72.87 -72.47
CA ARG A 261 4.69 -74.20 -72.39
C ARG A 261 3.71 -74.47 -73.53
N GLU A 262 2.80 -73.54 -73.82
CA GLU A 262 1.89 -73.60 -74.98
C GLU A 262 2.67 -73.69 -76.31
N THR A 263 3.74 -72.91 -76.46
CA THR A 263 4.61 -72.94 -77.65
C THR A 263 5.34 -74.29 -77.78
N SER A 264 5.81 -74.86 -76.66
CA SER A 264 6.48 -76.16 -76.62
C SER A 264 5.52 -77.31 -76.93
N GLU A 265 4.29 -77.26 -76.41
CA GLU A 265 3.23 -78.23 -76.67
C GLU A 265 2.74 -78.16 -78.13
N SER A 266 2.59 -76.95 -78.69
CA SER A 266 2.32 -76.74 -80.12
C SER A 266 3.44 -77.34 -80.99
N THR A 267 4.70 -77.14 -80.61
CA THR A 267 5.87 -77.76 -81.28
C THR A 267 5.83 -79.28 -81.18
N ARG A 268 5.45 -79.84 -80.01
CA ARG A 268 5.25 -81.29 -79.82
C ARG A 268 4.16 -81.84 -80.74
N GLN A 269 3.04 -81.12 -80.89
CA GLN A 269 1.94 -81.51 -81.79
C GLN A 269 2.34 -81.43 -83.27
N ALA A 270 3.15 -80.45 -83.68
CA ALA A 270 3.70 -80.37 -85.04
C ALA A 270 4.66 -81.55 -85.34
N ASN A 271 5.51 -81.93 -84.39
CA ASN A 271 6.39 -83.09 -84.49
C ASN A 271 5.60 -84.41 -84.51
N GLU A 272 4.56 -84.53 -83.68
CA GLU A 272 3.62 -85.67 -83.68
C GLU A 272 2.95 -85.85 -85.05
N THR A 273 2.44 -84.75 -85.63
CA THR A 273 1.84 -84.72 -86.97
C THR A 273 2.85 -85.11 -88.05
N THR A 274 4.09 -84.63 -87.93
CA THR A 274 5.18 -84.99 -88.86
C THR A 274 5.54 -86.47 -88.77
N ARG A 275 5.56 -87.05 -87.56
CA ARG A 275 5.78 -88.50 -87.38
C ARG A 275 4.64 -89.32 -87.99
N GLN A 276 3.39 -88.88 -87.84
CA GLN A 276 2.23 -89.55 -88.43
C GLN A 276 2.31 -89.55 -89.97
N ALA A 277 2.62 -88.41 -90.60
CA ALA A 277 2.83 -88.35 -92.04
C ALA A 277 4.02 -89.19 -92.54
N GLN A 278 5.09 -89.31 -91.75
CA GLN A 278 6.21 -90.22 -92.04
C GLN A 278 5.81 -91.70 -91.91
N GLU A 279 4.90 -92.04 -90.99
CA GLU A 279 4.35 -93.39 -90.83
C GLU A 279 3.46 -93.77 -92.02
N GLU A 280 2.52 -92.89 -92.42
CA GLU A 280 1.71 -93.07 -93.65
C GLU A 280 2.61 -93.26 -94.89
N GLN A 281 3.69 -92.46 -95.00
CA GLN A 281 4.64 -92.61 -96.10
C GLN A 281 5.43 -93.92 -96.03
N ARG A 282 5.69 -94.45 -94.82
CA ARG A 282 6.27 -95.79 -94.62
C ARG A 282 5.30 -96.88 -95.07
N GLU A 283 4.04 -96.80 -94.68
CA GLU A 283 2.99 -97.74 -95.08
C GLU A 283 2.76 -97.75 -96.60
N GLN A 284 2.71 -96.58 -97.24
CA GLN A 284 2.65 -96.45 -98.70
C GLN A 284 3.87 -97.08 -99.39
N MET A 285 5.09 -96.84 -98.88
CA MET A 285 6.31 -97.45 -99.39
C MET A 285 6.27 -98.99 -99.25
N THR A 286 5.81 -99.50 -98.11
CA THR A 286 5.65 -100.95 -97.87
C THR A 286 4.62 -101.56 -98.82
N ALA A 287 3.48 -100.90 -99.05
CA ALA A 287 2.47 -101.34 -100.01
C ALA A 287 3.01 -101.37 -101.46
N GLN A 288 3.81 -100.38 -101.86
CA GLN A 288 4.46 -100.36 -103.18
C GLN A 288 5.47 -101.51 -103.35
N VAL A 289 6.29 -101.79 -102.31
CA VAL A 289 7.24 -102.91 -102.35
C VAL A 289 6.53 -104.27 -102.48
N ILE A 290 5.34 -104.42 -101.89
CA ILE A 290 4.50 -105.63 -102.07
C ILE A 290 4.02 -105.74 -103.53
N LEU A 291 3.48 -104.66 -104.11
CA LEU A 291 3.05 -104.60 -105.51
C LEU A 291 4.18 -104.93 -106.50
N ASP A 292 5.39 -104.40 -106.26
CA ASP A 292 6.55 -104.65 -107.11
C ASP A 292 7.02 -106.12 -107.01
N ALA A 293 6.95 -106.72 -105.81
CA ALA A 293 7.27 -108.14 -105.59
C ALA A 293 6.23 -109.09 -106.24
N GLU A 294 4.94 -108.77 -106.18
CA GLU A 294 3.89 -109.50 -106.89
C GLU A 294 4.13 -109.43 -108.42
N GLN A 295 4.42 -108.24 -108.94
CA GLN A 295 4.69 -108.05 -110.37
C GLN A 295 5.97 -108.77 -110.83
N ALA A 296 7.02 -108.83 -110.00
CA ALA A 296 8.21 -109.63 -110.27
C ALA A 296 7.91 -111.13 -110.29
N THR A 297 7.08 -111.62 -109.36
CA THR A 297 6.67 -113.03 -109.27
C THR A 297 5.86 -113.47 -110.50
N GLY A 298 4.92 -112.63 -110.97
CA GLY A 298 4.17 -112.90 -112.20
C GLY A 298 5.05 -113.00 -113.46
N LYS A 299 6.07 -112.14 -113.56
CA LYS A 299 7.07 -112.19 -114.66
C LYS A 299 7.91 -113.47 -114.61
N ALA A 300 8.32 -113.93 -113.42
CA ALA A 300 9.11 -115.15 -113.25
C ALA A 300 8.33 -116.41 -113.70
N ASN A 301 7.07 -116.55 -113.26
CA ASN A 301 6.22 -117.69 -113.64
C ASN A 301 6.00 -117.73 -115.17
N THR A 302 5.80 -116.57 -115.80
CA THR A 302 5.61 -116.42 -117.25
C THR A 302 6.86 -116.84 -118.08
N ALA A 303 8.04 -116.93 -117.46
CA ALA A 303 9.25 -117.43 -118.10
C ALA A 303 9.37 -118.96 -118.02
N ALA A 304 9.01 -119.57 -116.88
CA ALA A 304 9.03 -121.02 -116.69
C ALA A 304 8.12 -121.76 -117.70
N ASP A 305 6.91 -121.25 -117.92
CA ASP A 305 5.93 -121.81 -118.85
C ASP A 305 6.33 -121.73 -120.34
N ARG A 306 7.43 -121.05 -120.67
CA ARG A 306 8.04 -121.05 -122.02
C ARG A 306 9.20 -122.03 -122.13
N ALA A 307 9.97 -122.22 -121.06
CA ALA A 307 11.05 -123.21 -121.03
C ALA A 307 10.51 -124.64 -121.20
N ASN A 308 9.46 -125.00 -120.46
CA ASN A 308 8.88 -126.35 -120.52
C ASN A 308 8.32 -126.68 -121.93
N ARG A 309 7.66 -125.73 -122.59
CA ARG A 309 7.13 -125.89 -123.96
C ARG A 309 8.21 -125.97 -125.06
N ALA A 310 9.45 -125.63 -124.76
CA ALA A 310 10.57 -125.83 -125.69
C ALA A 310 11.19 -127.23 -125.57
N ALA A 311 11.01 -127.92 -124.43
CA ALA A 311 11.57 -129.25 -124.19
C ALA A 311 10.75 -130.37 -124.87
N GLU A 312 9.42 -130.31 -124.80
CA GLU A 312 8.52 -131.31 -125.42
C GLU A 312 8.67 -131.41 -126.96
N ALA A 313 9.28 -130.41 -127.59
CA ALA A 313 9.51 -130.38 -129.04
C ALA A 313 10.80 -131.09 -129.49
N ALA A 314 11.60 -131.68 -128.57
CA ALA A 314 12.97 -132.12 -128.85
C ALA A 314 13.25 -133.63 -128.68
N GLU A 315 12.37 -134.42 -128.05
CA GLU A 315 12.60 -135.87 -127.86
C GLU A 315 11.86 -136.73 -128.88
N GLY A 316 12.55 -137.04 -129.98
CA GLY A 316 12.09 -137.85 -131.12
C GLY A 316 13.10 -137.79 -132.28
N VAL A 317 14.26 -138.46 -132.26
CA VAL A 317 14.47 -139.91 -132.02
C VAL A 317 13.51 -140.68 -132.94
N ILE A 318 13.83 -141.04 -134.19
CA ILE A 318 15.08 -141.60 -134.73
C ILE A 318 15.57 -142.79 -133.90
N SER A 319 15.15 -144.00 -134.28
CA SER A 319 15.77 -145.23 -133.77
C SER A 319 17.21 -145.36 -134.28
N GLY A 320 18.17 -145.57 -133.39
CA GLY A 320 19.55 -145.83 -133.81
C GLY A 320 20.55 -145.94 -132.66
N LEU A 321 20.74 -147.18 -132.17
CA LEU A 321 21.83 -147.65 -131.30
C LEU A 321 21.73 -147.35 -129.78
N GLN A 322 21.64 -148.45 -129.03
CA GLN A 322 21.99 -148.62 -127.60
C GLN A 322 23.48 -149.05 -127.50
N PRO A 323 24.13 -149.11 -126.31
CA PRO A 323 23.61 -149.10 -124.92
C PRO A 323 24.14 -147.87 -124.10
N ASP A 324 24.11 -147.76 -122.76
CA ASP A 324 23.94 -148.76 -121.69
C ASP A 324 23.30 -148.20 -120.38
N TRP A 325 23.33 -149.01 -119.32
CA TRP A 325 22.69 -148.91 -118.00
C TRP A 325 23.51 -148.12 -116.94
N ASN A 326 23.01 -147.75 -115.74
CA ASN A 326 21.67 -147.50 -115.13
C ASN A 326 21.89 -147.11 -113.63
N VAL A 327 20.88 -146.55 -112.94
CA VAL A 327 20.79 -146.27 -111.47
C VAL A 327 21.60 -145.02 -111.02
N THR A 328 21.15 -144.09 -110.14
CA THR A 328 20.02 -144.03 -109.18
C THR A 328 19.31 -142.64 -109.16
N ASP A 329 18.15 -142.58 -108.51
CA ASP A 329 17.44 -141.40 -107.93
C ASP A 329 16.68 -141.95 -106.66
N PRO A 330 15.75 -141.28 -105.89
CA PRO A 330 15.17 -139.93 -105.98
C PRO A 330 14.96 -139.16 -104.63
N VAL A 331 14.14 -138.09 -104.68
CA VAL A 331 13.28 -137.52 -103.60
C VAL A 331 13.72 -136.22 -102.85
N ASN A 332 13.41 -135.10 -103.51
CA ASN A 332 12.46 -134.05 -103.08
C ASN A 332 12.81 -132.96 -102.02
N LYS A 333 12.06 -131.85 -102.16
CA LYS A 333 12.02 -130.61 -101.38
C LYS A 333 11.18 -130.77 -100.10
N ASN A 334 11.50 -130.03 -99.04
CA ASN A 334 10.66 -128.91 -98.55
C ASN A 334 11.27 -128.20 -97.33
N TYR A 335 11.13 -126.86 -97.29
CA TYR A 335 11.38 -126.05 -96.10
C TYR A 335 10.14 -126.09 -95.18
N ILE A 336 10.24 -126.74 -94.02
CA ILE A 336 9.22 -126.68 -92.97
C ILE A 336 9.90 -126.44 -91.61
N LYS A 337 9.24 -125.64 -90.77
CA LYS A 337 9.62 -125.33 -89.38
C LYS A 337 9.86 -126.61 -88.55
N ASN A 338 10.79 -126.53 -87.58
CA ASN A 338 10.43 -126.76 -86.17
C ASN A 338 11.51 -126.31 -85.16
N LYS A 339 11.02 -125.91 -83.98
CA LYS A 339 11.73 -125.59 -82.73
C LYS A 339 11.70 -126.86 -81.86
N PRO A 340 12.80 -127.29 -81.20
CA PRO A 340 12.99 -126.92 -79.78
C PRO A 340 14.44 -126.81 -79.22
N GLU A 341 14.51 -126.06 -78.11
CA GLU A 341 15.32 -126.25 -76.87
C GLU A 341 16.88 -126.22 -76.82
N ILE A 342 17.38 -125.10 -76.24
CA ILE A 342 18.47 -124.88 -75.24
C ILE A 342 19.65 -125.88 -75.13
N PRO A 343 20.90 -125.38 -75.16
CA PRO A 343 21.61 -124.95 -73.93
C PRO A 343 22.27 -123.54 -74.06
N THR A 344 21.93 -122.53 -73.24
CA THR A 344 22.43 -122.15 -71.89
C THR A 344 23.74 -121.35 -71.86
N LEU A 345 23.75 -120.30 -71.01
CA LEU A 345 24.81 -119.32 -70.73
C LEU A 345 25.00 -118.26 -71.85
N GLU A 346 24.96 -116.94 -71.58
CA GLU A 346 24.84 -116.25 -70.27
C GLU A 346 23.97 -114.97 -70.30
N ALA A 347 23.60 -114.53 -69.11
CA ALA A 347 22.44 -113.70 -68.73
C ALA A 347 22.22 -112.34 -69.42
N ILE A 348 20.94 -111.99 -69.55
CA ILE A 348 20.41 -110.60 -69.57
C ILE A 348 20.52 -110.05 -68.12
N PRO A 349 21.09 -108.85 -67.90
CA PRO A 349 20.30 -107.62 -67.71
C PRO A 349 20.37 -106.68 -68.95
N ASP A 350 19.45 -105.76 -69.24
CA ASP A 350 18.61 -104.86 -68.41
C ASP A 350 19.41 -103.71 -67.74
N GLU A 351 18.76 -102.54 -67.57
CA GLU A 351 19.42 -101.22 -67.39
C GLU A 351 20.01 -100.98 -65.97
N LYS A 352 20.52 -102.02 -65.29
CA LYS A 352 20.80 -101.97 -63.83
C LYS A 352 22.15 -102.53 -63.36
N THR A 353 23.16 -102.59 -64.23
CA THR A 353 24.53 -103.05 -63.86
C THR A 353 25.66 -102.15 -64.36
N LEU A 354 26.68 -101.97 -63.51
CA LEU A 354 27.92 -101.25 -63.81
C LEU A 354 29.10 -102.23 -63.88
N SER A 355 29.92 -102.14 -64.93
CA SER A 355 31.10 -102.99 -65.13
C SER A 355 32.38 -102.16 -65.23
N TYR A 356 33.45 -102.61 -64.57
CA TYR A 356 34.78 -101.99 -64.62
C TYR A 356 35.87 -103.05 -64.78
N VAL A 357 36.95 -102.72 -65.49
CA VAL A 357 38.12 -103.59 -65.66
C VAL A 357 39.30 -102.98 -64.92
N ASN A 358 39.89 -103.74 -63.99
CA ASN A 358 41.00 -103.29 -63.17
C ASN A 358 42.34 -103.34 -63.94
N THR A 359 43.39 -102.74 -63.38
CA THR A 359 44.74 -102.66 -63.98
C THR A 359 45.43 -104.02 -64.17
N ASP A 360 44.93 -105.08 -63.53
CA ASP A 360 45.35 -106.47 -63.71
C ASP A 360 44.60 -107.22 -64.84
N GLY A 361 43.61 -106.57 -65.48
CA GLY A 361 42.78 -107.15 -66.55
C GLY A 361 41.53 -107.86 -66.06
N THR A 362 41.25 -107.90 -64.74
CA THR A 362 40.06 -108.56 -64.18
C THR A 362 38.84 -107.64 -64.24
N THR A 363 37.71 -108.16 -64.71
CA THR A 363 36.42 -107.44 -64.74
C THR A 363 35.65 -107.64 -63.44
N ILE A 364 35.16 -106.56 -62.85
CA ILE A 364 34.28 -106.54 -61.66
C ILE A 364 32.94 -105.90 -62.06
N ASN A 365 31.83 -106.48 -61.60
CA ASN A 365 30.47 -106.05 -61.91
C ASN A 365 29.72 -105.70 -60.61
N PHE A 366 28.94 -104.63 -60.64
CA PHE A 366 28.07 -104.18 -59.56
C PHE A 366 26.62 -104.03 -60.04
N ARG A 367 25.67 -104.33 -59.15
CA ARG A 367 24.21 -104.28 -59.36
C ARG A 367 23.59 -103.23 -58.44
N ILE A 368 22.43 -102.69 -58.82
CA ILE A 368 21.63 -101.89 -57.88
C ILE A 368 21.31 -102.72 -56.63
N GLY A 369 21.74 -102.24 -55.46
CA GLY A 369 21.69 -102.94 -54.18
C GLY A 369 23.04 -103.41 -53.62
N ASP A 370 24.11 -103.47 -54.42
CA ASP A 370 25.44 -103.88 -53.97
C ASP A 370 26.15 -102.78 -53.16
N GLU A 371 27.03 -103.16 -52.23
CA GLU A 371 27.71 -102.25 -51.29
C GLU A 371 29.24 -102.23 -51.44
N VAL A 372 29.82 -101.04 -51.29
CA VAL A 372 31.28 -100.80 -51.29
C VAL A 372 31.71 -100.02 -50.04
N ARG A 373 32.93 -100.26 -49.55
CA ARG A 373 33.51 -99.55 -48.39
C ARG A 373 34.47 -98.46 -48.84
N VAL A 374 34.25 -97.24 -48.36
CA VAL A 374 35.10 -96.06 -48.56
C VAL A 374 35.73 -95.67 -47.22
N THR A 375 36.78 -94.84 -47.23
CA THR A 375 37.41 -94.30 -46.01
C THR A 375 37.39 -92.78 -46.09
N GLU A 376 36.71 -92.12 -45.18
CA GLU A 376 36.50 -90.65 -45.18
C GLU A 376 36.75 -90.11 -43.77
N ASP A 377 37.55 -89.04 -43.68
CA ASP A 377 38.04 -88.39 -42.45
C ASP A 377 38.60 -89.32 -41.33
N GLY A 378 38.95 -90.55 -41.68
CA GLY A 378 39.54 -91.56 -40.80
C GLY A 378 38.60 -92.70 -40.40
N GLU A 379 37.30 -92.62 -40.71
CA GLU A 379 36.32 -93.67 -40.46
C GLU A 379 35.93 -94.41 -41.76
N TYR A 380 35.27 -95.56 -41.62
CA TYR A 380 34.83 -96.39 -42.75
C TYR A 380 33.33 -96.20 -43.02
N VAL A 381 33.02 -95.57 -44.14
CA VAL A 381 31.65 -95.34 -44.64
C VAL A 381 31.31 -96.41 -45.68
N PHE A 382 30.06 -96.87 -45.71
CA PHE A 382 29.58 -97.83 -46.71
C PHE A 382 28.60 -97.16 -47.67
N TYR A 383 28.70 -97.50 -48.95
CA TYR A 383 27.89 -96.93 -50.02
C TYR A 383 27.18 -98.03 -50.78
N ARG A 384 25.86 -97.89 -50.96
CA ARG A 384 25.03 -98.81 -51.74
C ARG A 384 24.69 -98.20 -53.10
N LEU A 385 24.80 -98.99 -54.16
CA LEU A 385 24.44 -98.56 -55.52
C LEU A 385 22.92 -98.43 -55.64
N TYR A 386 22.42 -97.21 -55.84
CA TYR A 386 20.99 -96.89 -55.81
C TYR A 386 20.38 -96.73 -57.21
N ASP A 387 21.08 -96.07 -58.14
CA ASP A 387 20.59 -95.81 -59.50
C ASP A 387 21.71 -95.84 -60.56
N LEU A 388 21.35 -96.15 -61.81
CA LEU A 388 22.22 -96.26 -62.97
C LEU A 388 21.56 -95.63 -64.22
N ALA A 389 21.63 -94.31 -64.34
CA ALA A 389 21.04 -93.56 -65.45
C ALA A 389 22.11 -92.92 -66.34
N GLY A 390 22.01 -93.11 -67.66
CA GLY A 390 22.80 -92.38 -68.65
C GLY A 390 24.33 -92.54 -68.53
N GLY A 391 24.81 -93.70 -68.04
CA GLY A 391 26.24 -93.96 -67.83
C GLY A 391 26.82 -93.31 -66.56
N LYS A 392 25.96 -92.89 -65.63
CA LYS A 392 26.32 -92.40 -64.29
C LYS A 392 25.75 -93.34 -63.22
N ALA A 393 26.47 -93.48 -62.11
CA ALA A 393 26.07 -94.32 -60.99
C ALA A 393 25.84 -93.45 -59.76
N SER A 394 24.65 -93.56 -59.15
CA SER A 394 24.27 -92.85 -57.93
C SER A 394 24.42 -93.78 -56.73
N TRP A 395 25.20 -93.36 -55.74
CA TRP A 395 25.55 -94.16 -54.56
C TRP A 395 25.08 -93.44 -53.29
N GLN A 396 24.40 -94.16 -52.42
CA GLN A 396 23.79 -93.64 -51.18
C GLN A 396 24.46 -94.26 -49.94
N GLU A 397 24.50 -93.55 -48.81
CA GLU A 397 25.07 -94.07 -47.57
C GLU A 397 24.27 -95.28 -47.06
N SER A 398 24.99 -96.31 -46.65
CA SER A 398 24.44 -97.45 -45.92
C SER A 398 25.06 -97.48 -44.52
N GLY A 399 24.22 -97.52 -43.50
CA GLY A 399 24.63 -97.23 -42.12
C GLY A 399 25.61 -98.24 -41.52
N SER A 400 26.85 -97.78 -41.31
CA SER A 400 27.83 -98.21 -40.29
C SER A 400 27.99 -99.71 -39.96
N GLY A 401 29.18 -100.27 -40.26
CA GLY A 401 29.68 -101.42 -39.48
C GLY A 401 30.72 -102.35 -40.13
N ILE A 402 31.94 -102.36 -39.55
CA ILE A 402 32.97 -103.43 -39.57
C ILE A 402 33.53 -103.85 -40.95
N ALA A 403 34.86 -103.79 -41.09
CA ALA A 403 35.57 -104.04 -42.35
C ALA A 403 35.81 -105.54 -42.68
N LEU A 404 35.59 -105.90 -43.95
CA LEU A 404 36.04 -107.18 -44.55
C LEU A 404 37.52 -107.13 -45.00
N PRO A 405 38.22 -108.28 -45.02
CA PRO A 405 39.66 -108.38 -45.32
C PRO A 405 39.95 -108.41 -46.83
N GLY A 406 40.23 -107.23 -47.41
CA GLY A 406 40.65 -107.08 -48.79
C GLY A 406 40.56 -105.60 -49.20
N ASN A 407 41.64 -105.05 -49.77
CA ASN A 407 41.72 -103.62 -50.04
C ASN A 407 41.47 -103.32 -51.53
N VAL A 408 40.33 -102.69 -51.81
CA VAL A 408 40.06 -101.99 -53.07
C VAL A 408 39.84 -100.51 -52.72
N TYR A 409 40.64 -99.61 -53.28
CA TYR A 409 40.60 -98.19 -52.95
C TYR A 409 39.82 -97.40 -54.00
N LEU A 410 38.54 -97.16 -53.72
CA LEU A 410 37.72 -96.16 -54.40
C LEU A 410 37.44 -95.04 -53.41
N THR A 411 38.10 -93.89 -53.56
CA THR A 411 37.85 -92.71 -52.73
C THR A 411 36.60 -91.98 -53.23
N GLY A 412 35.45 -92.47 -52.76
CA GLY A 412 34.18 -91.76 -52.80
C GLY A 412 34.23 -90.47 -51.97
N ALA A 413 33.10 -89.77 -51.99
CA ALA A 413 32.80 -88.65 -51.12
C ALA A 413 31.37 -88.84 -50.59
N ASN A 414 31.09 -88.36 -49.37
CA ASN A 414 29.87 -87.71 -48.84
C ASN A 414 29.95 -87.69 -47.27
N TYR A 415 29.14 -87.03 -46.43
CA TYR A 415 27.83 -86.36 -46.49
C TYR A 415 27.88 -84.98 -45.78
N TYR A 416 26.90 -84.07 -45.82
CA TYR A 416 25.59 -84.03 -46.46
C TYR A 416 25.70 -83.69 -47.95
N ASN A 417 25.99 -84.70 -48.77
CA ASN A 417 26.45 -84.59 -50.15
C ASN A 417 25.90 -85.79 -50.94
N GLU A 418 25.72 -85.66 -52.25
CA GLU A 418 25.53 -86.78 -53.22
C GLU A 418 25.75 -86.18 -54.64
N SER A 419 27.00 -85.98 -55.11
CA SER A 419 27.94 -86.98 -55.67
C SER A 419 27.50 -87.72 -56.94
N VAL A 420 26.78 -87.04 -57.84
CA VAL A 420 26.66 -87.46 -59.25
C VAL A 420 28.00 -87.27 -60.00
N ARG A 421 28.93 -88.22 -59.85
CA ARG A 421 30.20 -88.25 -60.61
C ARG A 421 30.03 -88.98 -61.95
N THR A 422 30.75 -88.55 -62.98
CA THR A 422 30.65 -89.10 -64.36
C THR A 422 31.99 -89.72 -64.76
N ILE A 423 31.99 -90.99 -65.18
CA ILE A 423 33.23 -91.70 -65.55
C ILE A 423 33.60 -91.41 -67.01
N LYS A 424 34.81 -90.90 -67.24
CA LYS A 424 35.45 -90.83 -68.56
C LYS A 424 36.83 -91.49 -68.52
N GLN A 425 37.01 -92.54 -69.32
CA GLN A 425 38.31 -93.03 -69.83
C GLN A 425 39.48 -93.14 -68.83
N GLY A 426 39.21 -93.60 -67.60
CA GLY A 426 40.20 -94.31 -66.77
C GLY A 426 41.13 -93.49 -65.87
N TYR A 427 41.00 -92.17 -65.79
CA TYR A 427 41.75 -91.34 -64.82
C TYR A 427 40.86 -90.28 -64.16
N LEU A 428 41.08 -90.02 -62.87
CA LEU A 428 40.48 -88.89 -62.14
C LEU A 428 41.44 -87.70 -62.10
N SER A 429 40.93 -86.51 -62.38
CA SER A 429 41.59 -85.22 -62.16
C SER A 429 40.65 -84.29 -61.40
N ASN A 430 41.19 -83.45 -60.52
CA ASN A 430 40.41 -82.45 -59.79
C ASN A 430 40.42 -81.11 -60.55
N GLU A 431 39.25 -80.68 -61.01
CA GLU A 431 38.84 -79.27 -61.19
C GLU A 431 37.39 -79.14 -60.69
#